data_AF-A0A1R1PWV4-F1
#
_entry.id   AF-A0A1R1PWV4-F1
#
_cell.length_a   1.000
_cell.length_b   1.000
_cell.length_c   1.000
_cell.angle_alpha   90.00
_cell.angle_beta   90.00
_cell.angle_gamma   90.00
#
_symmetry.space_group_name_H-M   'P 1'
#
loop_
_entity.id
_entity.type
_entity.pdbx_description
1 polymer ?
#
loop_
_entity_poly.entity_id
_entity_poly.type
_entity_poly.pdbx_seq_one_letter_code
_entity_poly.pdbx_strand_id
1 'polypeptide(L)'
;METDSNEYVVQRQAPMELKVYPELEESITGLHNDFFRSILSDTKRKEFLGSCSRNEAMEYNPPILTDMGLNQSAKKVDSTLYDLQYKLSGITRQIDYFIHQVIQSREVVDQQEAINFANIMRQLVSDIALNITQLRVDYMCRTLGIQGDTP
;
A
#
# COMPACT_ATOMS: atom_id res chain seq x y z
N MET A 1 19.20 21.48 46.05
CA MET A 1 19.39 20.43 45.03
C MET A 1 19.02 21.06 43.72
N GLU A 2 20.04 21.47 42.95
CA GLU A 2 19.88 22.11 41.65
C GLU A 2 19.36 21.07 40.66
N THR A 3 18.23 21.38 40.00
CA THR A 3 17.73 20.61 38.87
C THR A 3 18.65 20.87 37.68
N ASP A 4 19.47 19.87 37.37
CA ASP A 4 20.27 19.80 36.15
C ASP A 4 19.34 19.72 34.93
N SER A 5 18.83 20.88 34.52
CA SER A 5 18.06 21.06 33.29
C SER A 5 19.04 21.00 32.12
N ASN A 6 19.30 19.81 31.60
CA ASN A 6 20.08 19.63 30.39
C ASN A 6 19.34 20.31 29.21
N GLU A 7 19.84 21.48 28.79
CA GLU A 7 19.25 22.33 27.73
C GLU A 7 19.17 21.64 26.35
N TYR A 8 19.83 20.50 26.18
CA TYR A 8 19.81 19.71 24.95
C TYR A 8 18.81 18.53 25.00
N VAL A 9 18.13 18.32 26.13
CA VAL A 9 17.10 17.29 26.28
C VAL A 9 15.73 17.93 26.15
N VAL A 10 15.09 17.75 24.99
CA VAL A 10 13.72 18.20 24.73
C VAL A 10 12.77 17.01 24.79
N GLN A 11 11.70 17.13 25.58
CA GLN A 11 10.65 16.13 25.61
C GLN A 11 9.92 16.10 24.26
N ARG A 12 9.90 14.94 23.60
CA ARG A 12 9.14 14.76 22.35
C ARG A 12 7.65 14.94 22.65
N GLN A 13 6.97 15.78 21.87
CA GLN A 13 5.53 15.98 21.97
C GLN A 13 4.79 14.64 21.75
N ALA A 14 3.80 14.36 22.60
CA ALA A 14 2.98 13.16 22.45
C ALA A 14 2.26 13.17 21.10
N PRO A 15 2.12 12.02 20.42
CA PRO A 15 1.35 11.92 19.20
C PRO A 15 -0.10 12.39 19.42
N MET A 16 -0.64 13.15 18.47
CA MET A 16 -2.08 13.46 18.46
C MET A 16 -2.85 12.31 17.81
N GLU A 17 -4.01 11.98 18.37
CA GLU A 17 -4.90 10.94 17.83
C GLU A 17 -6.12 11.57 17.13
N LEU A 18 -6.40 11.12 15.91
CA LEU A 18 -7.67 11.42 15.24
C LEU A 18 -8.75 10.51 15.80
N LYS A 19 -9.70 11.08 16.56
CA LYS A 19 -10.88 10.33 17.00
C LYS A 19 -11.79 10.04 15.82
N VAL A 20 -12.20 8.78 15.70
CA VAL A 20 -13.20 8.37 14.72
C VAL A 20 -14.54 8.97 15.12
N TYR A 21 -15.18 9.66 14.18
CA TYR A 21 -16.51 10.26 14.31
C TYR A 21 -17.46 9.65 13.26
N PRO A 22 -18.79 9.71 13.45
CA PRO A 22 -19.74 8.95 12.63
C PRO A 22 -19.57 9.16 11.13
N GLU A 23 -19.41 10.41 10.68
CA GLU A 23 -19.27 10.73 9.26
C GLU A 23 -17.98 10.16 8.65
N LEU A 24 -16.91 10.05 9.44
CA LEU A 24 -15.66 9.40 9.01
C LEU A 24 -15.81 7.88 8.90
N GLU A 25 -16.50 7.28 9.87
CA GLU A 25 -16.78 5.85 9.92
C GLU A 25 -17.67 5.42 8.74
N GLU A 26 -18.67 6.22 8.40
CA GLU A 26 -19.55 6.00 7.25
C GLU A 26 -18.81 6.18 5.91
N SER A 27 -17.84 7.10 5.85
CA SER A 27 -17.10 7.41 4.63
C SER A 27 -15.99 6.39 4.31
N ILE A 28 -15.32 5.81 5.32
CA ILE A 28 -14.18 4.92 5.11
C ILE A 28 -14.62 3.46 5.08
N THR A 29 -14.56 2.85 3.90
CA THR A 29 -14.82 1.43 3.73
C THR A 29 -13.79 0.58 4.47
N GLY A 30 -14.25 -0.24 5.41
CA GLY A 30 -13.38 -1.15 6.17
C GLY A 30 -12.46 -0.44 7.16
N LEU A 31 -12.88 0.70 7.72
CA LEU A 31 -12.12 1.47 8.70
C LEU A 31 -11.58 0.59 9.85
N HIS A 32 -12.42 -0.29 10.38
CA HIS A 32 -12.10 -1.21 11.48
C HIS A 32 -11.48 -2.53 11.04
N ASN A 33 -11.34 -2.77 9.73
CA ASN A 33 -10.70 -3.99 9.25
C ASN A 33 -9.20 -3.93 9.53
N ASP A 34 -8.61 -5.07 9.89
CA ASP A 34 -7.16 -5.18 10.01
C ASP A 34 -6.50 -4.89 8.66
N PHE A 35 -5.71 -3.82 8.64
CA PHE A 35 -5.00 -3.32 7.47
C PHE A 35 -4.03 -4.35 6.86
N PHE A 36 -3.46 -5.25 7.67
CA PHE A 36 -2.53 -6.27 7.20
C PHE A 36 -3.20 -7.60 6.86
N ARG A 37 -4.52 -7.71 7.05
CA ARG A 37 -5.32 -8.91 6.79
C ARG A 37 -6.47 -8.71 5.81
N SER A 38 -6.70 -7.50 5.36
CA SER A 38 -7.81 -7.21 4.44
C SER A 38 -7.52 -7.82 3.07
N ILE A 39 -8.33 -8.82 2.69
CA ILE A 39 -8.20 -9.52 1.42
C ILE A 39 -8.96 -8.74 0.35
N LEU A 40 -8.27 -8.34 -0.72
CA LEU A 40 -8.91 -7.88 -1.93
C LEU A 40 -9.07 -9.06 -2.90
N SER A 41 -10.28 -9.25 -3.43
CA SER A 41 -10.50 -10.30 -4.43
C SER A 41 -9.77 -9.98 -5.73
N ASP A 42 -9.33 -11.01 -6.45
CA ASP A 42 -8.65 -10.83 -7.74
C ASP A 42 -9.47 -10.02 -8.73
N THR A 43 -10.80 -10.18 -8.71
CA THR A 43 -11.72 -9.42 -9.55
C THR A 43 -11.66 -7.94 -9.23
N LYS A 44 -11.80 -7.55 -7.95
CA LYS A 44 -11.74 -6.14 -7.55
C LYS A 44 -10.35 -5.55 -7.79
N ARG A 45 -9.28 -6.33 -7.54
CA ARG A 45 -7.92 -5.90 -7.83
C ARG A 45 -7.74 -5.60 -9.32
N LYS A 46 -8.21 -6.48 -10.20
CA LYS A 46 -8.14 -6.28 -11.66
C LYS A 46 -9.01 -5.13 -12.12
N GLU A 47 -10.20 -4.97 -11.53
CA GLU A 47 -11.10 -3.86 -11.81
C GLU A 47 -10.44 -2.52 -11.45
N PHE A 48 -9.90 -2.40 -10.23
CA PHE A 48 -9.19 -1.19 -9.80
C PHE A 48 -7.94 -0.93 -10.65
N LEU A 49 -7.09 -1.93 -10.87
CA LEU A 49 -5.87 -1.72 -11.65
C LEU A 49 -6.13 -1.50 -13.15
N GLY A 50 -7.26 -1.99 -13.67
CA GLY A 50 -7.66 -1.88 -15.07
C GLY A 50 -8.55 -0.67 -15.37
N SER A 51 -9.09 0.01 -14.36
CA SER A 51 -9.97 1.18 -14.55
C SER A 51 -9.22 2.41 -15.06
N CYS A 52 -7.92 2.53 -14.77
CA CYS A 52 -7.12 3.69 -15.12
C CYS A 52 -6.07 3.38 -16.20
N SER A 53 -6.03 4.22 -17.22
CA SER A 53 -5.01 4.17 -18.28
C SER A 53 -3.61 4.46 -17.74
N ARG A 54 -2.59 3.87 -18.36
CA ARG A 54 -1.19 4.25 -18.12
C ARG A 54 -0.97 5.68 -18.65
N ASN A 55 -0.23 6.49 -17.89
CA ASN A 55 0.34 7.70 -18.46
C ASN A 55 1.52 7.32 -19.38
N GLU A 56 1.75 8.09 -20.44
CA GLU A 56 2.81 7.80 -21.42
C GLU A 56 4.21 8.24 -20.98
N ALA A 57 4.29 9.09 -19.95
CA ALA A 57 5.54 9.68 -19.46
C ALA A 57 6.29 8.80 -18.46
N MET A 58 5.62 7.82 -17.85
CA MET A 58 6.13 6.99 -16.76
C MET A 58 6.38 5.55 -17.21
N GLU A 59 7.58 5.04 -16.89
CA GLU A 59 7.84 3.60 -16.97
C GLU A 59 7.28 2.91 -15.73
N TYR A 60 6.34 2.00 -15.94
CA TYR A 60 5.70 1.25 -14.86
C TYR A 60 6.25 -0.18 -14.73
N ASN A 61 6.96 -0.67 -15.74
CA ASN A 61 7.60 -1.97 -15.66
C ASN A 61 8.85 -1.84 -14.77
N PRO A 62 8.98 -2.66 -13.71
CA PRO A 62 10.20 -2.68 -12.94
C PRO A 62 11.41 -3.08 -13.80
N PRO A 63 12.62 -2.63 -13.44
CA PRO A 63 13.83 -3.03 -14.16
C PRO A 63 14.04 -4.54 -14.06
N ILE A 64 14.29 -5.18 -15.20
CA ILE A 64 14.62 -6.61 -15.25
C ILE A 64 16.08 -6.77 -14.81
N LEU A 65 16.33 -7.54 -13.76
CA LEU A 65 17.68 -7.94 -13.38
C LEU A 65 18.17 -8.97 -14.40
N THR A 66 19.28 -8.67 -15.08
CA THR A 66 19.94 -9.64 -15.99
C THR A 66 20.32 -10.90 -15.21
N ASP A 67 20.31 -12.08 -15.84
CA ASP A 67 20.53 -13.37 -15.16
C ASP A 67 21.93 -13.42 -14.51
N MET A 68 22.04 -12.90 -13.28
CA MET A 68 23.26 -12.72 -12.50
C MET A 68 23.82 -14.06 -11.96
N GLY A 69 23.57 -15.17 -12.65
CA GLY A 69 23.85 -16.50 -12.11
C GLY A 69 23.02 -16.81 -10.86
N LEU A 70 21.80 -16.25 -10.76
CA LEU A 70 20.93 -16.44 -9.61
C LEU A 70 20.52 -17.90 -9.49
N ASN A 71 20.62 -18.47 -8.29
CA ASN A 71 20.04 -19.78 -8.01
C ASN A 71 18.50 -19.73 -8.06
N GLN A 72 17.83 -20.88 -8.15
CA GLN A 72 16.36 -20.94 -8.28
C GLN A 72 15.62 -20.21 -7.15
N SER A 73 16.16 -20.27 -5.92
CA SER A 73 15.59 -19.56 -4.77
C SER A 73 15.66 -18.04 -4.95
N ALA A 74 16.81 -17.53 -5.40
CA ALA A 74 17.00 -16.12 -5.69
C ALA A 74 16.10 -15.65 -6.84
N LYS A 75 15.91 -16.45 -7.89
CA LYS A 75 14.96 -16.16 -8.98
C LYS A 75 13.52 -16.04 -8.50
N LYS A 76 13.11 -16.89 -7.54
CA LYS A 76 11.76 -16.82 -6.94
C LYS A 76 11.58 -15.54 -6.10
N VAL A 77 12.59 -15.15 -5.33
CA VAL A 77 12.55 -13.90 -4.55
C VAL A 77 12.50 -12.70 -5.48
N ASP A 78 13.34 -12.67 -6.52
CA ASP A 78 13.36 -11.61 -7.52
C ASP A 78 12.00 -11.46 -8.22
N SER A 79 11.42 -12.55 -8.73
CA SER A 79 10.09 -12.54 -9.34
C SER A 79 9.00 -12.04 -8.39
N THR A 80 9.11 -12.32 -7.09
CA THR A 80 8.18 -11.83 -6.08
C THR A 80 8.32 -10.32 -5.87
N LEU A 81 9.56 -9.82 -5.76
CA LEU A 81 9.83 -8.39 -5.61
C LEU A 81 9.41 -7.61 -6.86
N TYR A 82 9.66 -8.18 -8.04
CA TYR A 82 9.21 -7.62 -9.32
C TYR A 82 7.68 -7.45 -9.34
N ASP A 83 6.92 -8.48 -8.96
CA ASP A 83 5.45 -8.42 -8.90
C ASP A 83 4.97 -7.34 -7.90
N LEU A 84 5.61 -7.22 -6.73
CA LEU A 84 5.31 -6.16 -5.78
C LEU A 84 5.60 -4.75 -6.35
N GLN A 85 6.74 -4.55 -7.00
CA GLN A 85 7.08 -3.29 -7.65
C GLN A 85 6.07 -2.95 -8.75
N TYR A 86 5.67 -3.94 -9.55
CA TYR A 86 4.66 -3.76 -10.58
C TYR A 86 3.30 -3.36 -9.98
N LYS A 87 2.86 -4.03 -8.90
CA LYS A 87 1.62 -3.67 -8.18
C LYS A 87 1.67 -2.24 -7.62
N LEU A 88 2.78 -1.84 -7.01
CA LEU A 88 2.98 -0.47 -6.51
C LEU A 88 2.90 0.55 -7.65
N SER A 89 3.50 0.26 -8.80
CA SER A 89 3.38 1.11 -10.00
C SER A 89 1.93 1.20 -10.50
N GLY A 90 1.12 0.15 -10.29
CA GLY A 90 -0.30 0.17 -10.64
C GLY A 90 -1.11 1.14 -9.77
N ILE A 91 -0.72 1.31 -8.50
CA ILE A 91 -1.34 2.28 -7.58
C ILE A 91 -1.06 3.71 -8.05
N THR A 92 0.13 4.01 -8.57
CA THR A 92 0.45 5.38 -9.03
C THR A 92 -0.40 5.79 -10.22
N ARG A 93 -0.82 4.86 -11.08
CA ARG A 93 -1.77 5.13 -12.20
C ARG A 93 -3.09 5.70 -11.72
N GLN A 94 -3.60 5.21 -10.58
CA GLN A 94 -4.85 5.72 -10.00
C GLN A 94 -4.69 7.17 -9.55
N ILE A 95 -3.55 7.50 -8.95
CA ILE A 95 -3.22 8.86 -8.53
C ILE A 95 -3.12 9.78 -9.75
N ASP A 96 -2.38 9.36 -10.78
CA ASP A 96 -2.19 10.14 -12.02
C ASP A 96 -3.55 10.43 -12.69
N TYR A 97 -4.40 9.41 -12.77
CA TYR A 97 -5.74 9.54 -13.36
C TYR A 97 -6.64 10.46 -12.54
N PHE A 98 -6.64 10.34 -11.21
CA PHE A 98 -7.39 11.24 -10.34
C PHE A 98 -6.94 12.70 -10.51
N ILE A 99 -5.62 12.96 -10.58
CA ILE A 99 -5.08 14.29 -10.86
C ILE A 99 -5.54 14.79 -12.24
N HIS A 100 -5.54 13.92 -13.26
CA HIS A 100 -6.07 14.26 -14.58
C HIS A 100 -7.55 14.67 -14.51
N GLN A 101 -8.37 13.93 -13.77
CA GLN A 101 -9.79 14.25 -13.58
C GLN A 101 -9.96 15.62 -12.89
N VAL A 102 -9.20 15.89 -11.82
CA VAL A 102 -9.18 17.18 -11.11
C VAL A 102 -8.84 18.34 -12.06
N ILE A 103 -7.87 18.15 -12.96
CA ILE A 103 -7.43 19.20 -13.90
C ILE A 103 -8.47 19.38 -15.03
N GLN A 104 -9.07 18.30 -15.52
CA GLN A 104 -10.01 18.35 -16.64
C GLN A 104 -11.41 18.81 -16.26
N SER A 105 -11.89 18.52 -15.05
CA SER A 105 -13.28 18.77 -14.65
C SER A 105 -13.71 20.24 -14.76
N ARG A 106 -12.76 21.20 -14.80
CA ARG A 106 -12.99 22.68 -14.75
C ARG A 106 -13.78 23.17 -13.53
N GLU A 107 -14.35 22.26 -12.74
CA GLU A 107 -15.07 22.43 -11.48
C GLU A 107 -14.38 21.64 -10.36
N VAL A 108 -14.77 21.92 -9.10
CA VAL A 108 -14.26 21.21 -7.92
C VAL A 108 -14.66 19.73 -7.99
N VAL A 109 -13.73 18.82 -7.73
CA VAL A 109 -14.02 17.38 -7.64
C VAL A 109 -15.08 17.13 -6.58
N ASP A 110 -16.08 16.33 -6.95
CA ASP A 110 -17.16 15.96 -6.05
C ASP A 110 -16.65 15.21 -4.82
N GLN A 111 -17.25 15.50 -3.65
CA GLN A 111 -16.83 14.90 -2.39
C GLN A 111 -16.92 13.37 -2.43
N GLN A 112 -17.97 12.81 -3.04
CA GLN A 112 -18.17 11.37 -3.12
C GLN A 112 -17.11 10.72 -4.02
N GLU A 113 -16.72 11.39 -5.10
CA GLU A 113 -15.65 10.95 -5.98
C GLU A 113 -14.29 10.92 -5.26
N ALA A 114 -13.96 11.97 -4.50
CA ALA A 114 -12.74 12.03 -3.71
C ALA A 114 -12.70 10.95 -2.60
N ILE A 115 -13.81 10.74 -1.91
CA ILE A 115 -13.93 9.67 -0.89
C ILE A 115 -13.79 8.29 -1.55
N ASN A 116 -14.41 8.07 -2.71
CA ASN A 116 -14.29 6.79 -3.43
C ASN A 116 -12.85 6.52 -3.86
N PHE A 117 -12.17 7.53 -4.43
CA PHE A 117 -10.75 7.45 -4.75
C PHE A 117 -9.91 7.07 -3.52
N ALA A 118 -10.10 7.76 -2.39
CA ALA A 118 -9.39 7.46 -1.15
C ALA A 118 -9.64 6.03 -0.65
N ASN A 119 -10.87 5.53 -0.75
CA ASN A 119 -11.23 4.16 -0.38
C ASN A 119 -10.57 3.10 -1.28
N ILE A 120 -10.52 3.34 -2.59
CA ILE A 120 -9.83 2.46 -3.54
C ILE A 120 -8.34 2.41 -3.22
N MET A 121 -7.71 3.57 -3.01
CA MET A 121 -6.31 3.68 -2.63
C MET A 121 -6.03 2.93 -1.33
N ARG A 122 -6.86 3.12 -0.30
CA ARG A 122 -6.73 2.41 0.98
C ARG A 122 -6.79 0.89 0.80
N GLN A 123 -7.72 0.40 -0.02
CA GLN A 123 -7.87 -1.04 -0.30
C GLN A 123 -6.66 -1.61 -1.06
N LEU A 124 -6.18 -0.91 -2.10
CA LEU A 124 -5.01 -1.35 -2.88
C LEU A 124 -3.73 -1.40 -2.03
N VAL A 125 -3.50 -0.38 -1.19
CA VAL A 125 -2.33 -0.35 -0.29
C VAL A 125 -2.42 -1.47 0.76
N SER A 126 -3.60 -1.70 1.32
CA SER A 126 -3.85 -2.78 2.29
C SER A 126 -3.62 -4.17 1.67
N ASP A 127 -4.01 -4.37 0.41
CA ASP A 127 -3.76 -5.62 -0.32
C ASP A 127 -2.26 -5.89 -0.53
N ILE A 128 -1.48 -4.86 -0.89
CA ILE A 128 -0.02 -4.99 -0.99
C ILE A 128 0.59 -5.27 0.39
N ALA A 129 0.11 -4.61 1.45
CA ALA A 129 0.58 -4.84 2.81
C ALA A 129 0.31 -6.27 3.29
N LEU A 130 -0.85 -6.85 2.95
CA LEU A 130 -1.15 -8.26 3.17
C LEU A 130 -0.19 -9.16 2.39
N ASN A 131 0.06 -8.88 1.12
CA ASN A 131 0.99 -9.67 0.30
C ASN A 131 2.39 -9.68 0.92
N ILE A 132 2.91 -8.52 1.34
CA ILE A 132 4.19 -8.41 2.06
C ILE A 132 4.15 -9.19 3.39
N THR A 133 3.03 -9.13 4.12
CA THR A 133 2.87 -9.88 5.37
C THR A 133 2.96 -11.40 5.14
N GLN A 134 2.27 -11.91 4.11
CA GLN A 134 2.36 -13.32 3.72
C GLN A 134 3.79 -13.71 3.33
N LEU A 135 4.48 -12.88 2.54
CA LEU A 135 5.88 -13.12 2.16
C LEU A 135 6.83 -13.15 3.37
N ARG A 136 6.60 -12.28 4.35
CA ARG A 136 7.38 -12.29 5.60
C ARG A 136 7.15 -13.58 6.39
N VAL A 137 5.90 -14.02 6.53
CA VAL A 137 5.56 -15.27 7.20
C VAL A 137 6.20 -16.46 6.48
N ASP A 138 6.02 -16.55 5.16
CA ASP A 138 6.61 -17.59 4.31
C ASP A 138 8.13 -17.66 4.45
N TYR A 139 8.80 -16.51 4.43
CA TYR A 139 10.24 -16.44 4.58
C TYR A 139 10.68 -16.95 5.96
N MET A 140 10.01 -16.52 7.03
CA MET A 140 10.32 -16.95 8.39
C MET A 140 10.07 -18.45 8.58
N CYS A 141 8.96 -18.99 8.09
CA CYS A 141 8.65 -20.43 8.15
C CYS A 141 9.72 -21.26 7.43
N ARG A 142 10.15 -20.83 6.23
CA ARG A 142 11.19 -21.52 5.46
C ARG A 142 12.57 -21.44 6.11
N THR A 143 12.95 -20.28 6.66
CA THR A 143 14.24 -20.10 7.34
C THR A 143 14.31 -20.84 8.68
N LEU A 144 13.19 -20.93 9.41
CA LEU A 144 13.12 -21.61 10.70
C LEU A 144 12.79 -23.10 10.60
N GLY A 145 12.44 -23.63 9.42
CA GLY A 145 12.04 -25.04 9.24
C GLY A 145 10.71 -25.40 9.90
N ILE A 146 9.93 -24.41 10.33
CA ILE A 146 8.63 -24.60 10.97
C ILE A 146 7.58 -24.50 9.87
N GLN A 147 6.96 -25.62 9.49
CA GLN A 147 5.69 -25.60 8.77
C GLN A 147 4.66 -24.99 9.72
N GLY A 148 4.40 -23.69 9.58
CA GLY A 148 3.36 -23.01 10.34
C GLY A 148 2.00 -23.50 9.87
N ASP A 149 1.18 -23.98 10.80
CA ASP A 149 -0.25 -24.15 10.57
C ASP A 149 -0.84 -22.78 10.20
N THR A 150 -1.50 -22.74 9.05
CA THR A 150 -2.21 -21.58 8.52
C THR A 150 -3.33 -21.14 9.49
N PRO A 151 -3.54 -19.83 9.73
CA PRO A 151 -4.75 -19.34 10.39
C PRO A 151 -6.03 -19.62 9.59
#